data_AF-A0A150XQ82-F1
#
_entry.id   AF-A0A150XQ82-F1
#
_cell.length_a   1.000
_cell.length_b   1.000
_cell.length_c   1.000
_cell.angle_alpha   90.00
_cell.angle_beta   90.00
_cell.angle_gamma   90.00
#
_symmetry.space_group_name_H-M   'P 1'
#
loop_
_entity.id
_entity.type
_entity.pdbx_description
1 polymer ?
#
loop_
_entity_poly.entity_id
_entity_poly.type
_entity_poly.pdbx_seq_one_letter_code
_entity_poly.pdbx_strand_id
1 'polypeptide(L)' 'MEAKLKEHLIQIADQLTPESTLEDVFEQLSLLSDIETSEQQEKAGETLSHREVKEASKAWLL' A
#
# COMPACT_ATOMS: atom_id res chain seq x y z
N MET A 1 -5.00 2.69 14.72
CA MET A 1 -4.17 1.75 13.95
C MET A 1 -4.75 0.34 14.03
N GLU A 2 -4.89 -0.28 15.22
CA GLU A 2 -5.53 -1.61 15.36
C GLU A 2 -6.97 -1.70 14.84
N ALA A 3 -7.79 -0.66 15.02
CA ALA A 3 -9.18 -0.66 14.55
C ALA A 3 -9.27 -0.75 13.02
N LYS A 4 -8.43 -0.01 12.28
CA LYS A 4 -8.41 -0.02 10.82
C LYS A 4 -7.89 -1.33 10.24
N LEU A 5 -6.82 -1.88 10.83
CA LEU A 5 -6.30 -3.19 10.42
C LEU A 5 -7.39 -4.27 10.58
N LYS A 6 -8.11 -4.26 11.69
CA LYS A 6 -9.21 -5.20 11.93
C LYS A 6 -10.36 -5.01 10.93
N GLU A 7 -10.74 -3.78 10.62
CA GLU A 7 -11.75 -3.48 9.60
C GLU A 7 -11.34 -3.99 8.22
N HIS A 8 -10.09 -3.77 7.82
CA HIS A 8 -9.55 -4.26 6.57
C HIS A 8 -9.50 -5.79 6.50
N LEU A 9 -9.07 -6.46 7.58
CA LEU A 9 -9.09 -7.92 7.65
C LEU A 9 -10.50 -8.49 7.50
N ILE A 10 -11.51 -7.82 8.07
CA ILE A 10 -12.91 -8.23 7.93
C ILE A 10 -13.37 -8.04 6.48
N GLN A 11 -13.03 -6.92 5.84
CA GLN A 11 -13.36 -6.67 4.43
C GLN A 11 -12.72 -7.68 3.47
N ILE A 12 -11.47 -8.06 3.73
CA ILE A 12 -10.77 -9.10 2.96
C ILE A 12 -11.47 -10.44 3.16
N ALA A 13 -11.80 -10.80 4.41
CA ALA A 13 -12.49 -12.04 4.74
C ALA A 13 -13.86 -12.16 4.06
N ASP A 14 -14.60 -11.06 3.93
CA ASP A 14 -15.91 -11.01 3.25
C ASP A 14 -15.80 -11.25 1.72
N GLN A 15 -14.61 -11.11 1.14
CA GLN A 15 -14.36 -11.28 -0.30
C GLN A 15 -13.74 -12.63 -0.65
N LEU A 16 -13.41 -13.46 0.35
CA LEU A 16 -12.80 -14.76 0.12
C LEU A 16 -13.78 -15.75 -0.52
N THR A 17 -13.29 -16.47 -1.52
CA THR A 17 -13.97 -17.60 -2.15
C THR A 17 -13.26 -18.90 -1.78
N PRO A 18 -13.87 -20.07 -2.03
CA PRO A 18 -13.20 -21.36 -1.82
C PRO A 18 -11.89 -21.53 -2.61
N GLU A 19 -11.71 -20.75 -3.68
CA GLU A 19 -10.51 -20.72 -4.52
C GLU A 19 -9.46 -19.73 -4.03
N SER A 20 -9.80 -18.85 -3.08
CA SER A 20 -8.85 -17.89 -2.53
C SER A 20 -7.71 -18.59 -1.79
N THR A 21 -6.51 -18.09 -2.03
CA THR A 21 -5.27 -18.56 -1.43
C THR A 21 -4.81 -17.64 -0.31
N LEU A 22 -3.85 -18.10 0.47
CA LEU A 22 -3.23 -17.27 1.50
C LEU A 22 -2.42 -16.13 0.85
N GLU A 23 -1.81 -16.38 -0.29
CA GLU A 23 -1.12 -15.37 -1.11
C GLU A 23 -2.07 -14.23 -1.51
N ASP A 24 -3.30 -14.52 -1.95
CA ASP A 24 -4.28 -13.48 -2.30
C ASP A 24 -4.59 -12.56 -1.11
N VAL A 25 -4.66 -13.13 0.11
CA VAL A 25 -4.85 -12.36 1.34
C VAL A 25 -3.64 -11.48 1.63
N PHE A 26 -2.43 -12.00 1.47
CA PHE A 26 -1.20 -11.24 1.67
C PHE A 26 -1.04 -10.11 0.67
N GLU A 27 -1.40 -10.32 -0.60
CA GLU A 27 -1.36 -9.28 -1.64
C GLU A 27 -2.29 -8.12 -1.27
N GLN A 28 -3.51 -8.42 -0.82
CA GLN A 28 -4.46 -7.38 -0.40
C GLN A 28 -3.97 -6.61 0.84
N LEU A 29 -3.41 -7.31 1.83
CA LEU A 29 -2.83 -6.65 3.01
C LEU A 29 -1.61 -5.79 2.65
N SER A 30 -0.75 -6.26 1.75
CA SER A 30 0.41 -5.50 1.28
C SER A 30 -0.03 -4.21 0.59
N LEU A 31 -1.01 -4.30 -0.31
CA LEU A 31 -1.55 -3.14 -1.01
C LEU A 31 -2.12 -2.10 -0.03
N LEU A 32 -2.88 -2.55 0.98
CA LEU A 32 -3.43 -1.64 1.99
C LEU A 32 -2.32 -0.96 2.80
N SER A 33 -1.28 -1.70 3.18
CA SER A 33 -0.11 -1.15 3.88
C SER A 33 0.60 -0.08 3.02
N ASP A 34 0.74 -0.32 1.71
CA ASP A 34 1.34 0.63 0.78
C ASP A 34 0.50 1.90 0.64
N ILE A 35 -0.84 1.76 0.60
CA ILE A 35 -1.78 2.89 0.57
C ILE A 35 -1.68 3.71 1.86
N GLU A 36 -1.75 3.06 3.03
CA GLU A 36 -1.66 3.75 4.31
C GLU A 36 -0.33 4.52 4.45
N THR A 37 0.76 3.91 4.01
CA THR A 37 2.08 4.55 3.98
C THR A 37 2.08 5.76 3.06
N SER A 38 1.53 5.61 1.85
CA SER A 38 1.43 6.70 0.86
C SER A 38 0.59 7.86 1.37
N GLU A 39 -0.54 7.60 2.06
CA GLU A 39 -1.36 8.64 2.67
C GLU A 39 -0.64 9.38 3.81
N GLN A 40 0.19 8.68 4.58
CA GLN A 40 0.98 9.31 5.64
C GLN A 40 2.07 10.21 5.05
N GLN A 41 2.76 9.74 4.01
CA GLN A 41 3.76 10.51 3.27
C GLN A 41 3.15 11.77 2.65
N GLU A 42 1.97 11.65 2.03
CA GLU A 42 1.25 12.80 1.46
C GLU A 42 0.91 13.84 2.53
N LYS A 43 0.33 13.41 3.67
CA LYS A 43 0.01 14.30 4.80
C LYS A 43 1.24 14.97 5.41
N ALA A 44 2.37 14.29 5.39
CA ALA A 44 3.66 14.82 5.85
C ALA A 44 4.34 15.76 4.82
N GLY A 45 3.78 15.90 3.61
CA GLY A 45 4.39 16.66 2.53
C GLY A 45 5.58 15.94 1.88
N GLU A 46 5.77 14.64 2.14
CA GLU A 46 6.82 13.79 1.59
C GLU A 46 6.47 13.35 0.15
N THR A 47 6.00 14.29 -0.66
CA THR A 47 5.64 14.05 -2.06
C THR A 47 6.71 14.61 -2.98
N LEU A 48 6.99 13.91 -4.07
CA LEU A 48 7.88 14.40 -5.11
C LEU A 48 7.08 14.93 -6.29
N SER A 49 7.46 16.10 -6.81
CA SER A 49 6.98 16.57 -8.11
C SER A 49 7.53 15.68 -9.23
N HIS A 50 6.89 15.71 -10.39
CA HIS A 50 7.35 14.99 -11.58
C HIS A 50 8.83 15.25 -11.91
N ARG A 51 9.28 16.51 -11.74
CA ARG A 51 10.69 16.89 -11.97
C ARG A 51 11.61 16.19 -10.97
N GLU A 52 11.25 16.16 -9.69
CA GLU A 52 12.07 15.55 -8.64
C GLU A 52 12.16 14.03 -8.80
N VAL A 53 11.06 13.37 -9.18
CA VAL A 53 11.06 11.95 -9.53
C VAL A 53 12.03 11.66 -10.68
N LYS A 54 12.01 12.47 -11.74
CA LYS A 54 12.89 12.29 -12.90
C LYS A 54 14.37 12.49 -12.57
N GLU A 55 14.70 13.38 -11.65
CA GLU A 55 16.08 13.56 -11.20
C GLU A 55 16.51 12.41 -10.28
N ALA A 56 15.65 11.99 -9.33
CA ALA A 56 15.93 10.86 -8.45
C ALA A 56 16.13 9.55 -9.21
N SER A 57 15.32 9.28 -10.24
CA SER A 57 15.42 8.05 -11.03
C SER A 57 16.73 7.90 -11.80
N LYS A 58 17.42 9.01 -12.12
CA LYS A 58 18.73 8.96 -12.79
C LYS A 58 19.81 8.39 -11.86
N ALA A 59 19.68 8.60 -10.55
CA ALA A 59 20.61 8.05 -9.56
C ALA A 59 20.42 6.54 -9.33
N TRP A 60 19.28 5.97 -9.71
CA TRP A 60 19.02 4.53 -9.64
C TRP A 60 19.53 3.76 -10.86
N LEU A 61 19.85 4.44 -11.96
CA LEU A 61 20.32 3.84 -13.21
C LEU A 61 21.86 3.90 -13.37
N LEU A 62 22.57 4.38 -12.35
CA LEU A 62 24.03 4.42 -12.26
C LEU A 62 24.51 3.42 -11.21
#